data_AF-A0A7K1TEV5-F1
#
_entry.id   AF-A0A7K1TEV5-F1
#
_cell.length_a   1.000
_cell.length_b   1.000
_cell.length_c   1.000
_cell.angle_alpha   90.00
_cell.angle_beta   90.00
_cell.angle_gamma   90.00
#
_symmetry.space_group_name_H-M   'P 1'
#
loop_
_entity.id
_entity.type
_entity.pdbx_description
1 polymer ?
#
loop_
_entity_poly.entity_id
_entity_poly.type
_entity_poly.pdbx_seq_one_letter_code
_entity_poly.pdbx_strand_id
1 'polypeptide(L)'
;MSIENKEVARLEELHNGNEILTKRPARRIGEKSRRGFAAMSPEQQRRIASEGGRASHESGRGHRFSSEEARAAGRKGGQISRRGKKKSDSNKA
;
A
#
# COMPACT_ATOMS: atom_id res chain seq x y z
N MET A 1 26.97 -74.00 18.41
CA MET A 1 27.55 -72.81 17.77
C MET A 1 26.45 -72.22 16.90
N SER A 2 25.51 -71.46 17.46
CA SER A 2 25.65 -70.10 18.02
C SER A 2 25.76 -69.05 16.92
N ILE A 3 24.64 -68.35 16.70
CA ILE A 3 24.46 -66.88 16.66
C ILE A 3 23.55 -66.45 15.50
N GLU A 4 22.42 -65.86 15.88
CA GLU A 4 21.51 -65.08 15.07
C GLU A 4 22.20 -63.83 14.52
N ASN A 5 22.05 -63.56 13.22
CA ASN A 5 22.28 -62.24 12.66
C ASN A 5 20.96 -61.71 12.09
N LYS A 6 20.15 -61.12 12.98
CA LYS A 6 19.51 -59.85 12.67
C LYS A 6 20.67 -58.91 12.30
N GLU A 7 20.67 -58.34 11.11
CA GLU A 7 21.12 -56.98 10.80
C GLU A 7 21.00 -56.77 9.29
N VAL A 8 20.54 -55.58 8.95
CA VAL A 8 20.51 -54.99 7.60
C VAL A 8 19.67 -55.72 6.55
N ALA A 9 18.35 -55.64 6.75
CA ALA A 9 17.47 -55.25 5.64
C ALA A 9 18.16 -54.08 4.90
N ARG A 10 18.81 -54.45 3.80
CA ARG A 10 19.71 -53.59 3.04
C ARG A 10 18.91 -52.42 2.53
N LEU A 11 19.27 -51.25 3.02
CA LEU A 11 18.81 -49.92 2.66
C LEU A 11 19.01 -49.65 1.17
N GLU A 12 18.13 -50.17 0.32
CA GLU A 12 18.06 -49.76 -1.08
C GLU A 12 16.62 -49.74 -1.56
N GLU A 13 15.79 -48.85 -1.00
CA GLU A 13 14.67 -48.21 -1.73
C GLU A 13 14.32 -46.87 -1.07
N LEU A 14 15.21 -45.89 -1.20
CA LEU A 14 14.88 -44.47 -1.03
C LEU A 14 15.31 -43.71 -2.29
N HIS A 15 14.47 -43.74 -3.32
CA HIS A 15 14.44 -42.67 -4.31
C HIS A 15 13.06 -42.00 -4.30
N ASN A 16 12.92 -41.11 -3.31
CA ASN A 16 12.20 -39.84 -3.32
C ASN A 16 11.20 -39.64 -4.48
N GLY A 17 10.02 -40.21 -4.33
CA GLY A 17 8.88 -39.89 -5.16
C GLY A 17 7.66 -39.68 -4.27
N ASN A 18 7.15 -38.46 -4.27
CA ASN A 18 5.76 -38.15 -3.91
C ASN A 18 5.42 -37.83 -2.44
N GLU A 19 6.12 -36.87 -1.83
CA GLU A 19 5.52 -35.98 -0.82
C GLU A 19 5.93 -34.52 -1.06
N ILE A 20 5.56 -33.94 -2.20
CA ILE A 20 5.52 -32.47 -2.32
C ILE A 20 4.07 -32.06 -2.14
N LEU A 21 3.73 -31.99 -0.85
CA LEU A 21 2.63 -31.24 -0.28
C LEU A 21 2.40 -29.97 -1.10
N THR A 22 1.36 -30.01 -1.95
CA THR A 22 0.78 -28.87 -2.64
C THR A 22 0.08 -27.94 -1.66
N LYS A 23 0.72 -27.60 -0.54
CA LYS A 23 0.31 -26.45 0.28
C LYS A 23 0.80 -25.20 -0.42
N ARG A 24 0.09 -24.79 -1.48
CA ARG A 24 0.01 -23.36 -1.81
C ARG A 24 -0.52 -22.70 -0.53
N PRO A 25 0.27 -21.88 0.20
CA PRO A 25 -0.21 -21.31 1.44
C PRO A 25 -1.45 -20.48 1.09
N ALA A 26 -2.58 -20.84 1.69
CA ALA A 26 -3.79 -20.04 1.61
C ALA A 26 -3.39 -18.61 1.96
N ARG A 27 -3.60 -17.67 1.02
CA ARG A 27 -3.34 -16.25 1.28
C ARG A 27 -4.07 -15.93 2.58
N ARG A 28 -3.33 -15.59 3.63
CA ARG A 28 -3.89 -15.08 4.88
C ARG A 28 -4.67 -13.83 4.52
N ILE A 29 -5.99 -13.94 4.45
CA ILE A 29 -6.90 -12.80 4.24
C ILE A 29 -6.83 -11.99 5.54
N GLY A 30 -5.83 -11.12 5.68
CA GLY A 30 -5.61 -10.36 6.91
C GLY A 30 -4.23 -9.72 7.03
N GLU A 31 -3.17 -10.35 6.51
CA GLU A 31 -1.85 -9.70 6.45
C GLU A 31 -1.77 -8.84 5.19
N LYS A 32 -1.82 -7.51 5.37
CA LYS A 32 -1.53 -6.54 4.31
C LYS A 32 -0.07 -6.69 3.90
N SER A 33 0.24 -7.67 3.06
CA SER A 33 1.59 -7.81 2.51
C SER A 33 1.89 -6.56 1.69
N ARG A 34 3.00 -5.89 1.99
CA ARG A 34 3.52 -4.80 1.18
C ARG A 34 3.71 -5.32 -0.25
N ARG A 35 2.95 -4.78 -1.21
CA ARG A 35 3.03 -5.08 -2.65
C ARG A 35 2.97 -3.78 -3.45
N GLY A 36 3.42 -3.82 -4.70
CA GLY A 36 3.39 -2.67 -5.60
C GLY A 36 4.20 -1.50 -5.04
N PHE A 37 3.65 -0.29 -5.11
CA PHE A 37 4.31 0.93 -4.65
C PHE A 37 4.79 0.84 -3.19
N ALA A 38 4.00 0.24 -2.30
CA ALA A 38 4.34 0.10 -0.88
C ALA A 38 5.46 -0.93 -0.60
N ALA A 39 5.81 -1.78 -1.58
CA ALA A 39 6.92 -2.72 -1.49
C ALA A 39 8.25 -2.15 -2.03
N MET A 40 8.21 -1.04 -2.77
CA MET A 40 9.39 -0.44 -3.38
C MET A 40 10.28 0.26 -2.35
N SER A 41 11.54 0.52 -2.71
CA SER A 41 12.45 1.33 -1.88
C SER A 41 11.95 2.78 -1.76
N PRO A 42 12.27 3.49 -0.66
CA PRO A 42 11.87 4.89 -0.49
C PRO A 42 12.32 5.82 -1.61
N GLU A 43 13.50 5.56 -2.19
CA GLU A 43 14.03 6.34 -3.30
C GLU A 43 13.19 6.14 -4.58
N GLN A 44 12.86 4.89 -4.91
CA GLN A 44 12.04 4.58 -6.06
C GLN A 44 10.61 5.14 -5.90
N GLN A 45 10.03 5.07 -4.70
CA GLN A 45 8.75 5.70 -4.39
C GLN A 45 8.79 7.21 -4.61
N ARG A 46 9.82 7.90 -4.11
CA ARG A 46 10.00 9.35 -4.31
C ARG A 46 10.12 9.71 -5.78
N ARG A 47 10.87 8.93 -6.56
CA ARG A 47 11.05 9.14 -7.99
C ARG A 47 9.71 9.05 -8.73
N ILE A 48 8.97 7.96 -8.52
CA ILE A 48 7.67 7.72 -9.16
C ILE A 48 6.65 8.77 -8.71
N ALA A 49 6.62 9.14 -7.43
CA ALA A 49 5.74 10.21 -6.93
C ALA A 49 6.06 11.56 -7.59
N SER A 50 7.34 11.92 -7.67
CA SER A 50 7.80 13.15 -8.31
C SER A 50 7.49 13.17 -9.81
N GLU A 51 7.62 12.03 -10.49
CA GLU A 51 7.26 11.88 -11.89
C GLU A 51 5.75 11.97 -12.11
N GLY A 52 4.95 11.29 -11.30
CA GLY A 52 3.49 11.35 -11.37
C GLY A 52 2.94 12.77 -11.14
N GLY A 53 3.54 13.53 -10.21
CA GLY A 53 3.18 14.93 -9.98
C GLY A 53 3.49 15.82 -11.18
N ARG A 54 4.69 15.68 -11.76
CA ARG A 54 5.10 16.42 -12.97
C ARG A 54 4.21 16.08 -14.16
N ALA A 55 3.99 14.79 -14.42
CA ALA A 55 3.13 14.33 -15.50
C ALA A 55 1.69 14.83 -15.35
N SER A 56 1.15 14.86 -14.13
CA SER A 56 -0.18 15.40 -13.86
C SER A 56 -0.28 16.89 -14.23
N HIS A 57 0.71 17.68 -13.83
CA HIS A 57 0.80 19.10 -14.20
C HIS A 57 0.97 19.30 -15.71
N GLU A 58 1.91 18.58 -16.31
CA GLU A 58 2.21 18.66 -17.75
C GLU A 58 1.03 18.22 -18.61
N SER A 59 0.25 17.23 -18.16
CA SER A 59 -0.92 16.75 -18.89
C SER A 59 -1.95 17.84 -19.17
N GLY A 60 -1.90 18.98 -18.46
CA GLY A 60 -2.72 20.15 -18.75
C GLY A 60 -4.22 19.91 -18.63
N ARG A 61 -4.64 18.76 -18.10
CA ARG A 61 -6.03 18.35 -17.87
C ARG A 61 -6.70 19.11 -16.72
N GLY A 62 -5.98 20.03 -16.08
CA GLY A 62 -6.53 20.89 -15.05
C GLY A 62 -7.58 21.83 -15.62
N HIS A 63 -8.67 22.01 -14.87
CA HIS A 63 -9.65 23.04 -15.16
C HIS A 63 -8.99 24.42 -15.09
N ARG A 64 -9.09 25.21 -16.17
CA ARG A 64 -8.64 26.60 -16.17
C ARG A 64 -9.80 27.49 -15.78
N PHE A 65 -9.68 28.14 -14.63
CA PHE A 65 -10.67 29.11 -14.19
C PHE A 65 -10.59 30.37 -15.05
N SER A 66 -11.75 30.83 -15.51
CA SER A 66 -11.88 32.22 -15.95
C SER A 66 -11.77 33.15 -14.72
N SER A 67 -11.42 34.43 -14.94
CA SER A 67 -11.33 35.41 -13.84
C SER A 67 -12.64 35.55 -13.06
N GLU A 68 -13.77 35.43 -13.75
CA GLU A 68 -15.10 35.47 -13.12
C GLU A 68 -15.35 34.23 -12.25
N GLU A 69 -15.02 33.05 -12.77
CA GLU A 69 -15.20 31.78 -12.07
C GLU A 69 -14.33 31.68 -10.82
N ALA A 70 -13.05 32.09 -10.92
CA ALA A 70 -12.16 32.18 -9.77
C ALA A 70 -12.71 33.12 -8.69
N ARG A 71 -13.28 34.26 -9.10
CA ARG A 71 -13.91 35.23 -8.18
C ARG A 71 -15.17 34.67 -7.52
N ALA A 72 -15.99 33.93 -8.27
CA ALA A 72 -17.18 33.25 -7.74
C ALA A 72 -16.80 32.17 -6.72
N ALA A 73 -15.83 31.31 -7.06
CA ALA A 73 -15.31 30.27 -6.18
C ALA A 73 -14.70 30.85 -4.90
N GLY A 74 -13.88 31.90 -5.01
CA GLY A 74 -13.31 32.61 -3.86
C GLY A 74 -14.35 33.25 -2.95
N ARG A 75 -15.38 33.90 -3.53
CA ARG A 75 -16.51 34.44 -2.75
C ARG A 75 -17.23 33.33 -1.99
N LYS A 76 -17.51 32.20 -2.64
CA LYS A 76 -18.16 31.03 -2.01
C LYS A 76 -17.33 30.47 -0.87
N GLY A 77 -16.02 30.26 -1.07
CA GLY A 77 -15.11 29.80 -0.02
C GLY A 77 -15.03 30.75 1.17
N GLY A 78 -14.97 32.07 0.90
CA GLY A 78 -14.97 33.09 1.94
C GLY A 78 -16.28 33.18 2.75
N GLN A 79 -17.42 32.88 2.14
CA GLN A 79 -18.70 32.81 2.87
C GLN A 79 -18.73 31.60 3.82
N ILE A 80 -18.17 30.47 3.40
CA ILE A 80 -18.11 29.25 4.21
C ILE A 80 -17.13 29.42 5.39
N SER A 81 -15.93 29.96 5.14
CA SER A 81 -14.91 30.11 6.19
C SER A 81 -15.30 31.13 7.27
N ARG A 82 -16.03 32.20 6.90
CA ARG A 82 -16.52 33.21 7.85
C ARG A 82 -17.59 32.69 8.82
N ARG A 83 -18.18 31.51 8.57
CA ARG A 83 -19.15 30.89 9.48
C ARG A 83 -18.49 30.12 10.64
N GLY A 84 -17.16 29.90 10.59
CA GLY A 84 -16.42 29.05 11.53
C GLY A 84 -15.61 29.77 12.62
N LYS A 85 -15.71 31.10 12.78
CA LYS A 85 -15.00 31.80 13.87
C LYS A 85 -15.66 33.13 14.25
N LYS A 86 -16.83 33.07 14.89
CA LYS A 86 -17.35 34.21 15.66
C LYS A 86 -17.26 33.90 17.16
N LYS A 87 -16.34 34.63 17.80
CA LYS A 87 -16.24 35.01 19.21
C LYS A 87 -16.14 33.90 20.26
N SER A 88 -14.90 33.60 20.65
CA SER A 88 -14.58 33.11 21.99
C SER A 88 -13.85 34.21 22.76
N ASP A 89 -14.49 35.38 22.94
CA ASP A 89 -13.99 36.47 23.79
C ASP A 89 -15.19 37.28 24.30
N SER A 90 -15.85 36.79 25.34
CA SER A 90 -16.69 37.60 26.23
C SER A 90 -17.15 36.78 27.44
N ASN A 91 -16.24 36.59 28.41
CA ASN A 91 -16.52 36.66 29.85
C ASN A 91 -15.22 36.39 30.62
N LYS A 92 -14.48 37.47 30.89
CA LYS A 92 -13.54 37.53 32.00
C LYS A 92 -13.80 38.86 32.71
N ALA A 93 -14.75 38.81 33.64
CA ALA A 93 -15.00 39.80 34.68
C ALA A 93 -15.28 39.01 35.95
#